data_AF-A0AAV2S265-F1
#
_entry.id   AF-A0AAV2S265-F1
#
_cell.length_a   1.000
_cell.length_b   1.000
_cell.length_c   1.000
_cell.angle_alpha   90.00
_cell.angle_beta   90.00
_cell.angle_gamma   90.00
#
_symmetry.space_group_name_H-M   'P 1'
#
loop_
_entity.id
_entity.type
_entity.pdbx_description
1 polymer ?
#
loop_
_entity_poly.entity_id
_entity_poly.type
_entity_poly.pdbx_seq_one_letter_code
_entity_poly.pdbx_strand_id
1 'polypeptide(L)'
;MEKQGTFLEAGAYDGEFLSNTLFLEKEYGWRGILVEANPDFFKRLLKKNRKSYAVNICLNTNPYPTKEEFMIASSESDINHVGGALHKANANTVVHLEQQTNLASSRLHRFKDKETPKATKLVSVQCVPIYTVVQALGLSHIDFLSLDVEHAEMGILDTIPWDKLSFTVLAIESTAPDELIAFMTKQGYAHIASEEGDHIFVNDRKTRKV
;
A
#
# COMPACT_ATOMS: atom_id res chain seq x y z
N MET A 1 -20.83 -19.86 13.55
CA MET A 1 -20.11 -19.50 12.31
C MET A 1 -19.19 -18.35 12.66
N GLU A 2 -17.89 -18.51 12.44
CA GLU A 2 -16.97 -17.37 12.53
C GLU A 2 -17.36 -16.32 11.47
N LYS A 3 -17.23 -15.05 11.83
CA LYS A 3 -17.66 -13.91 11.00
C LYS A 3 -16.73 -13.82 9.79
N GLN A 4 -17.27 -13.77 8.57
CA GLN A 4 -16.46 -13.49 7.37
C GLN A 4 -16.03 -12.02 7.41
N GLY A 5 -14.73 -11.78 7.64
CA GLY A 5 -14.17 -10.43 7.67
C GLY A 5 -13.86 -9.90 6.28
N THR A 6 -13.56 -8.60 6.24
CA THR A 6 -13.19 -7.86 5.03
C THR A 6 -11.82 -7.21 5.18
N PHE A 7 -10.99 -7.30 4.14
CA PHE A 7 -9.69 -6.63 4.13
C PHE A 7 -9.53 -5.65 2.95
N LEU A 8 -8.56 -4.75 3.07
CA LEU A 8 -7.99 -4.00 1.96
C LEU A 8 -6.47 -4.12 2.05
N GLU A 9 -5.83 -4.50 0.96
CA GLU A 9 -4.36 -4.54 0.84
C GLU A 9 -3.95 -3.60 -0.27
N ALA A 10 -3.24 -2.53 0.08
CA ALA A 10 -2.61 -1.62 -0.87
C ALA A 10 -1.12 -1.93 -0.91
N GLY A 11 -0.58 -2.08 -2.13
CA GLY A 11 0.72 -2.72 -2.36
C GLY A 11 0.62 -4.22 -2.62
N ALA A 12 -0.45 -4.68 -3.27
CA ALA A 12 -0.73 -6.11 -3.39
C ALA A 12 0.24 -6.90 -4.28
N TYR A 13 1.16 -6.23 -4.98
CA TYR A 13 2.24 -6.81 -5.76
C TYR A 13 1.75 -7.89 -6.75
N ASP A 14 2.29 -9.11 -6.69
CA ASP A 14 1.89 -10.24 -7.52
C ASP A 14 0.68 -11.00 -6.97
N GLY A 15 0.09 -10.55 -5.86
CA GLY A 15 -1.09 -11.13 -5.22
C GLY A 15 -0.84 -12.32 -4.30
N GLU A 16 0.38 -12.81 -4.13
CA GLU A 16 0.68 -13.93 -3.20
C GLU A 16 2.00 -13.77 -2.46
N PHE A 17 3.07 -13.38 -3.15
CA PHE A 17 4.38 -13.17 -2.55
C PHE A 17 4.29 -12.02 -1.55
N LEU A 18 4.67 -12.29 -0.30
CA LEU A 18 4.60 -11.34 0.83
C LEU A 18 3.20 -10.76 1.11
N SER A 19 2.13 -11.38 0.61
CA SER A 19 0.78 -10.86 0.84
C SER A 19 0.37 -10.98 2.31
N ASN A 20 -0.06 -9.86 2.89
CA ASN A 20 -0.56 -9.77 4.27
C ASN A 20 -1.99 -10.30 4.42
N THR A 21 -2.70 -10.54 3.31
CA THR A 21 -4.12 -10.95 3.34
C THR A 21 -4.40 -12.33 2.75
N LEU A 22 -3.42 -12.97 2.10
CA LEU A 22 -3.60 -14.28 1.48
C LEU A 22 -4.06 -15.34 2.48
N PHE A 23 -3.47 -15.33 3.66
CA PHE A 23 -3.83 -16.23 4.75
C PHE A 23 -5.27 -16.01 5.24
N LEU A 24 -5.71 -14.75 5.36
CA LEU A 24 -7.09 -14.41 5.75
C LEU A 24 -8.12 -14.92 4.72
N GLU A 25 -7.80 -14.79 3.43
CA GLU A 25 -8.66 -15.29 2.35
C GLU A 25 -8.72 -16.83 2.31
N LYS A 26 -7.58 -17.50 2.46
CA LYS A 26 -7.47 -18.97 2.34
C LYS A 26 -8.03 -19.69 3.57
N GLU A 27 -7.65 -19.26 4.77
CA GLU A 27 -7.94 -19.99 6.01
C GLU A 27 -9.24 -19.53 6.68
N TYR A 28 -9.56 -18.24 6.60
CA TYR A 28 -10.74 -17.66 7.26
C TYR A 28 -11.87 -17.32 6.28
N GLY A 29 -11.66 -17.52 4.98
CA GLY A 29 -12.65 -17.21 3.96
C GLY A 29 -13.01 -15.72 3.86
N TRP A 30 -12.13 -14.84 4.33
CA TRP A 30 -12.31 -13.39 4.21
C TRP A 30 -12.27 -12.98 2.73
N ARG A 31 -12.91 -11.86 2.41
CA ARG A 31 -12.87 -11.26 1.07
C ARG A 31 -12.53 -9.80 1.16
N GLY A 32 -11.86 -9.26 0.16
CA GLY A 32 -11.40 -7.88 0.24
C GLY A 32 -11.12 -7.23 -1.10
N ILE A 33 -10.26 -6.23 -1.04
CA ILE A 33 -9.79 -5.44 -2.17
C ILE A 33 -8.26 -5.48 -2.19
N LEU A 34 -7.69 -5.88 -3.31
CA LEU A 34 -6.27 -5.83 -3.61
C LEU A 34 -6.01 -4.64 -4.54
N VAL A 35 -5.21 -3.68 -4.09
CA VAL A 35 -4.84 -2.48 -4.83
C VAL A 35 -3.38 -2.58 -5.22
N GLU A 36 -3.11 -2.49 -6.53
CA GLU A 36 -1.74 -2.50 -7.08
C GLU A 36 -1.61 -1.45 -8.18
N ALA A 37 -0.68 -0.51 -8.03
CA ALA A 37 -0.49 0.58 -8.97
C ALA A 37 0.30 0.17 -10.22
N ASN A 38 1.32 -0.70 -10.05
CA ASN A 38 2.16 -1.16 -11.13
C ASN A 38 1.38 -2.10 -12.06
N PRO A 39 1.16 -1.72 -13.34
CA PRO A 39 0.37 -2.52 -14.26
C PRO A 39 0.99 -3.89 -14.58
N ASP A 40 2.30 -4.04 -14.44
CA ASP A 40 2.99 -5.30 -14.72
C ASP A 40 2.88 -6.28 -13.53
N PHE A 41 2.95 -5.79 -12.28
CA PHE A 41 2.60 -6.59 -11.10
C PHE A 41 1.11 -6.92 -11.04
N PHE A 42 0.24 -5.97 -11.38
CA PHE A 42 -1.20 -6.22 -11.46
C PHE A 42 -1.56 -7.35 -12.44
N LYS A 43 -0.90 -7.43 -13.60
CA LYS A 43 -1.10 -8.56 -14.53
C LYS A 43 -0.70 -9.90 -13.92
N ARG A 44 0.32 -9.93 -13.05
CA ARG A 44 0.73 -11.14 -12.33
C ARG A 44 -0.30 -11.50 -11.25
N LEU A 45 -0.78 -10.51 -10.50
CA LEU A 45 -1.86 -10.63 -9.52
C LEU A 45 -3.10 -11.29 -10.14
N LEU A 46 -3.55 -10.82 -11.30
CA LEU A 46 -4.72 -11.41 -11.97
C LEU A 46 -4.57 -12.90 -12.29
N LYS A 47 -3.35 -13.38 -12.56
CA LYS A 47 -3.08 -14.81 -12.83
C LYS A 47 -3.21 -15.69 -11.60
N LYS A 48 -3.17 -15.12 -10.39
CA LYS A 48 -3.33 -15.86 -9.13
C LYS A 48 -4.76 -16.29 -8.85
N ASN A 49 -5.74 -15.68 -9.53
CA ASN A 49 -7.17 -15.97 -9.32
C ASN A 49 -7.59 -15.88 -7.84
N ARG A 50 -7.13 -14.84 -7.13
CA ARG A 50 -7.58 -14.51 -5.76
C ARG A 50 -9.10 -14.35 -5.76
N LYS A 51 -9.76 -14.72 -4.64
CA LYS A 51 -11.24 -14.64 -4.51
C LYS A 51 -11.76 -13.22 -4.22
N SER A 52 -10.84 -12.30 -3.98
CA SER A 52 -11.06 -10.89 -3.70
C SER A 52 -11.02 -10.02 -4.95
N TYR A 53 -11.55 -8.80 -4.85
CA TYR A 53 -11.47 -7.83 -5.95
C TYR A 53 -10.03 -7.37 -6.14
N ALA A 54 -9.62 -7.16 -7.38
CA ALA A 54 -8.32 -6.60 -7.72
C ALA A 54 -8.52 -5.35 -8.59
N VAL A 55 -7.85 -4.25 -8.23
CA VAL A 55 -7.93 -2.98 -8.96
C VAL A 55 -6.54 -2.43 -9.28
N ASN A 56 -6.34 -2.00 -10.54
CA ASN A 56 -5.08 -1.38 -10.98
C ASN A 56 -5.16 0.14 -10.83
N ILE A 57 -4.95 0.60 -9.61
CA ILE A 57 -4.97 2.02 -9.22
C ILE A 57 -3.89 2.25 -8.17
N CYS A 58 -3.51 3.51 -7.98
CA CYS A 58 -2.85 3.95 -6.76
C CYS A 58 -3.89 4.49 -5.77
N LEU A 59 -3.54 4.52 -4.48
CA LEU A 59 -4.28 5.29 -3.51
C LEU A 59 -3.80 6.75 -3.55
N ASN A 60 -4.75 7.69 -3.53
CA ASN A 60 -4.42 9.10 -3.66
C ASN A 60 -4.17 9.75 -2.30
N THR A 61 -3.23 10.69 -2.27
CA THR A 61 -2.98 11.62 -1.15
C THR A 61 -3.85 12.88 -1.24
N ASN A 62 -4.69 12.99 -2.27
CA ASN A 62 -5.74 14.00 -2.41
C ASN A 62 -7.13 13.38 -2.18
N PRO A 63 -8.12 14.13 -1.68
CA PRO A 63 -9.49 13.62 -1.45
C PRO A 63 -10.33 13.47 -2.74
N TYR A 64 -9.70 13.50 -3.92
CA TYR A 64 -10.35 13.33 -5.22
C TYR A 64 -9.44 12.52 -6.18
N PRO A 65 -10.00 11.88 -7.24
CA PRO A 65 -9.20 11.10 -8.18
C PRO A 65 -8.26 11.98 -9.03
N THR A 66 -7.03 11.51 -9.28
CA THR A 66 -6.04 12.14 -10.18
C THR A 66 -5.36 11.10 -11.05
N LYS A 67 -4.68 11.53 -12.12
CA LYS A 67 -3.73 10.67 -12.84
C LYS A 67 -2.32 11.06 -12.42
N GLU A 68 -1.56 10.09 -11.96
CA GLU A 68 -0.16 10.27 -11.56
C GLU A 68 0.75 9.47 -12.49
N GLU A 69 1.98 9.95 -12.66
CA GLU A 69 3.01 9.29 -13.46
C GLU A 69 4.04 8.62 -12.54
N PHE A 70 4.30 7.34 -12.79
CA PHE A 70 5.23 6.50 -12.03
C PHE A 70 6.35 6.02 -12.93
N MET A 71 7.56 5.97 -12.40
CA MET A 71 8.66 5.25 -13.05
C MET A 71 8.67 3.82 -12.52
N ILE A 72 8.57 2.85 -13.42
CA ILE A 72 8.69 1.43 -13.10
C ILE A 72 9.93 0.83 -13.79
N ALA A 73 10.63 -0.06 -13.10
CA ALA A 73 11.75 -0.80 -13.69
C ALA A 73 11.23 -1.73 -14.79
N SER A 74 11.82 -1.70 -15.99
CA SER A 74 11.28 -2.39 -17.16
C SER A 74 11.72 -3.86 -17.29
N SER A 75 12.41 -4.45 -16.31
CA SER A 75 12.95 -5.80 -16.42
C SER A 75 12.17 -6.80 -15.57
N GLU A 76 11.78 -7.93 -16.18
CA GLU A 76 11.09 -9.03 -15.49
C GLU A 76 11.94 -9.67 -14.39
N SER A 77 13.26 -9.45 -14.41
CA SER A 77 14.24 -9.92 -13.44
C SER A 77 14.37 -9.07 -12.17
N ASP A 78 13.83 -7.85 -12.16
CA ASP A 78 13.87 -6.98 -10.98
C ASP A 78 12.60 -7.19 -10.15
N ILE A 79 12.57 -8.31 -9.42
CA ILE A 79 11.53 -8.66 -8.45
C ILE A 79 11.54 -7.68 -7.24
N ASN A 80 12.58 -6.83 -7.13
CA ASN A 80 12.90 -6.10 -5.90
C ASN A 80 12.83 -4.55 -6.05
N HIS A 81 12.08 -4.00 -7.00
CA HIS A 81 11.88 -2.55 -7.09
C HIS A 81 10.40 -2.20 -7.25
N VAL A 82 9.85 -1.60 -6.20
CA VAL A 82 8.53 -1.00 -6.18
C VAL A 82 8.70 0.44 -6.68
N GLY A 83 7.87 0.84 -7.65
CA GLY A 83 7.99 2.15 -8.29
C GLY A 83 7.28 3.23 -7.46
N GLY A 84 8.02 4.25 -7.02
CA GLY A 84 7.45 5.43 -6.35
C GLY A 84 6.83 6.45 -7.31
N ALA A 85 5.88 7.24 -6.80
CA ALA A 85 5.30 8.37 -7.55
C ALA A 85 6.35 9.48 -7.77
N LEU A 86 6.46 10.01 -8.99
CA LEU A 86 7.36 11.13 -9.27
C LEU A 86 6.66 12.46 -8.93
N HIS A 87 7.00 13.08 -7.81
CA HIS A 87 6.76 14.52 -7.65
C HIS A 87 7.63 15.27 -8.66
N LYS A 88 7.05 16.25 -9.38
CA LYS A 88 7.70 17.05 -10.44
C LYS A 88 8.96 17.78 -9.95
N ALA A 89 10.05 17.06 -9.74
CA ALA A 89 11.40 17.59 -9.75
C ALA A 89 11.91 17.50 -11.19
N ASN A 90 12.53 18.58 -11.67
CA ASN A 90 13.08 18.65 -13.02
C ASN A 90 13.86 17.38 -13.38
N ALA A 91 13.67 16.87 -14.60
CA ALA A 91 14.30 15.65 -15.12
C ALA A 91 15.85 15.62 -15.01
N ASN A 92 16.49 16.76 -14.73
CA ASN A 92 17.92 16.88 -14.49
C ASN A 92 18.34 16.66 -13.01
N THR A 93 17.40 16.56 -12.07
CA THR A 93 17.69 16.39 -10.63
C THR A 93 17.71 14.93 -10.19
N VAL A 94 17.02 14.04 -10.92
CA VAL A 94 16.87 12.62 -10.55
C VAL A 94 18.21 11.87 -10.60
N VAL A 95 19.16 12.29 -11.44
CA VAL A 95 20.47 11.64 -11.59
C VAL A 95 21.44 11.98 -10.44
N HIS A 96 21.09 12.91 -9.53
CA HIS A 96 22.03 13.41 -8.51
C HIS A 96 21.65 13.11 -7.06
N LEU A 97 20.48 12.51 -6.79
CA LEU A 97 20.02 12.25 -5.41
C LEU A 97 20.39 10.87 -4.87
N GLU A 98 20.72 9.89 -5.73
CA GLU A 98 21.12 8.55 -5.28
C GLU A 98 22.51 8.51 -4.61
N GLN A 99 23.32 9.56 -4.73
CA GLN A 99 24.69 9.55 -4.18
C GLN A 99 24.80 10.03 -2.72
N GLN A 100 23.72 10.54 -2.10
CA GLN A 100 23.82 11.16 -0.76
C GLN A 100 22.94 10.58 0.34
N THR A 101 22.12 9.56 0.08
CA THR A 101 21.40 8.87 1.16
C THR A 101 21.92 7.44 1.31
N ASN A 102 22.81 7.23 2.28
CA ASN A 102 23.06 5.91 2.88
C ASN A 102 21.84 5.42 3.70
N LEU A 103 20.62 5.62 3.18
CA LEU A 103 19.35 5.36 3.83
C LEU A 103 18.43 4.70 2.80
N ALA A 104 18.71 3.45 2.48
CA ALA A 104 17.81 2.59 1.74
C ALA A 104 17.93 1.15 2.27
N SER A 105 16.82 0.67 2.81
CA SER A 105 16.44 -0.74 3.00
C SER A 105 17.28 -1.60 3.96
N SER A 106 16.83 -1.68 5.22
CA SER A 106 17.23 -2.70 6.19
C SER A 106 16.84 -4.14 5.80
N ARG A 107 16.21 -4.37 4.64
CA ARG A 107 15.97 -5.71 4.06
C ARG A 107 16.80 -6.03 2.80
N LEU A 108 17.65 -5.13 2.30
CA LEU A 108 18.37 -5.33 1.01
C LEU A 108 19.88 -5.02 1.10
N HIS A 109 20.60 -5.64 2.03
CA HIS A 109 22.07 -5.63 2.01
C HIS A 109 22.67 -7.02 1.84
N ARG A 110 22.55 -7.54 0.62
CA ARG A 110 23.55 -8.43 0.01
C ARG A 110 23.22 -8.61 -1.45
N PHE A 111 23.81 -7.79 -2.33
CA PHE A 111 24.31 -8.15 -3.67
C PHE A 111 24.87 -6.86 -4.29
N LYS A 112 26.18 -6.66 -4.14
CA LYS A 112 26.92 -5.65 -4.91
C LYS A 112 27.23 -6.28 -6.27
N ASP A 113 26.49 -5.90 -7.30
CA ASP A 113 26.99 -6.01 -8.66
C ASP A 113 26.73 -4.71 -9.42
N LYS A 114 27.77 -4.29 -10.16
CA LYS A 114 27.80 -3.10 -11.00
C LYS A 114 26.89 -3.35 -12.20
N GLU A 115 25.71 -2.75 -12.25
CA GLU A 115 24.86 -2.80 -13.46
C GLU A 115 24.59 -1.42 -14.05
N THR A 116 24.68 -1.39 -15.38
CA THR A 116 24.35 -0.31 -16.31
C THR A 116 22.96 0.30 -16.06
N PRO A 117 22.70 1.55 -16.48
CA PRO A 117 21.41 2.22 -16.25
C PRO A 117 20.26 1.37 -16.82
N LYS A 118 19.45 0.80 -15.92
CA LYS A 118 18.31 -0.05 -16.26
C LYS A 118 17.23 0.81 -16.90
N ALA A 119 16.62 0.32 -17.97
CA ALA A 119 15.56 1.06 -18.65
C ALA A 119 14.36 1.25 -17.70
N THR A 120 14.01 2.52 -17.46
CA THR A 120 12.85 2.92 -16.67
C THR A 120 11.69 3.23 -17.62
N LYS A 121 10.51 2.69 -17.32
CA LYS A 121 9.28 2.94 -18.07
C LYS A 121 8.39 3.90 -17.29
N LEU A 122 7.95 4.97 -17.92
CA LEU A 122 6.95 5.87 -17.35
C LEU A 122 5.56 5.28 -17.59
N VAL A 123 4.75 5.15 -16.54
CA VAL A 123 3.35 4.71 -16.63
C VAL A 123 2.44 5.74 -15.98
N SER A 124 1.30 5.99 -16.60
CA SER A 124 0.25 6.84 -16.03
C SER A 124 -0.81 5.95 -15.39
N VAL A 125 -1.06 6.15 -14.09
CA VAL A 125 -1.99 5.34 -13.29
C VAL A 125 -3.04 6.25 -12.67
N GLN A 126 -4.29 5.77 -12.63
CA GLN A 126 -5.36 6.47 -11.92
C GLN A 126 -5.14 6.30 -10.41
N CYS A 127 -4.99 7.39 -9.69
CA CYS A 127 -5.02 7.39 -8.23
C CYS A 127 -6.42 7.76 -7.73
N VAL A 128 -6.90 7.06 -6.70
CA VAL A 128 -8.25 7.21 -6.16
C VAL A 128 -8.16 7.25 -4.63
N PRO A 129 -8.91 8.13 -3.93
CA PRO A 129 -8.97 8.10 -2.47
C PRO A 129 -9.47 6.74 -1.98
N ILE A 130 -8.86 6.20 -0.92
CA ILE A 130 -9.27 4.91 -0.33
C ILE A 130 -10.77 4.87 0.01
N TYR A 131 -11.32 5.99 0.48
CA TYR A 131 -12.75 6.12 0.76
C TYR A 131 -13.62 5.81 -0.45
N THR A 132 -13.26 6.31 -1.64
CA THR A 132 -13.99 6.08 -2.88
C THR A 132 -13.94 4.61 -3.29
N VAL A 133 -12.78 3.97 -3.13
CA VAL A 133 -12.58 2.54 -3.44
C VAL A 133 -13.47 1.66 -2.54
N VAL A 134 -13.45 1.94 -1.23
CA VAL A 134 -14.24 1.18 -0.25
C VAL A 134 -15.75 1.41 -0.44
N GLN A 135 -16.16 2.66 -0.69
CA GLN A 135 -17.57 3.01 -0.93
C GLN A 135 -18.13 2.44 -2.23
N ALA A 136 -17.31 2.17 -3.24
CA ALA A 136 -17.74 1.50 -4.46
C ALA A 136 -18.30 0.08 -4.21
N LEU A 137 -17.90 -0.54 -3.10
CA LEU A 137 -18.46 -1.82 -2.62
C LEU A 137 -19.61 -1.65 -1.61
N GLY A 138 -20.06 -0.41 -1.36
CA GLY A 138 -21.08 -0.10 -0.36
C GLY A 138 -20.61 -0.33 1.08
N LEU A 139 -19.30 -0.33 1.32
CA LEU A 139 -18.71 -0.56 2.63
C LEU A 139 -18.35 0.76 3.30
N SER A 140 -18.54 0.83 4.62
CA SER A 140 -18.07 1.91 5.49
C SER A 140 -17.10 1.43 6.57
N HIS A 141 -16.77 0.14 6.54
CA HIS A 141 -15.89 -0.52 7.49
C HIS A 141 -15.07 -1.62 6.81
N ILE A 142 -13.80 -1.72 7.16
CA ILE A 142 -12.87 -2.78 6.75
C ILE A 142 -12.24 -3.39 8.01
N ASP A 143 -12.29 -4.71 8.16
CA ASP A 143 -11.77 -5.36 9.37
C ASP A 143 -10.23 -5.29 9.44
N PHE A 144 -9.53 -5.41 8.29
CA PHE A 144 -8.07 -5.29 8.22
C PHE A 144 -7.60 -4.43 7.04
N LEU A 145 -6.82 -3.38 7.31
CA LEU A 145 -6.09 -2.62 6.29
C LEU A 145 -4.61 -2.97 6.35
N SER A 146 -4.04 -3.39 5.22
CA SER A 146 -2.59 -3.37 4.98
C SER A 146 -2.27 -2.21 4.04
N LEU A 147 -1.45 -1.27 4.49
CA LEU A 147 -1.08 -0.06 3.76
C LEU A 147 0.44 0.03 3.63
N ASP A 148 0.94 -0.39 2.47
CA ASP A 148 2.36 -0.40 2.10
C ASP A 148 2.43 0.02 0.62
N VAL A 149 2.69 1.31 0.38
CA VAL A 149 2.56 1.92 -0.96
C VAL A 149 3.71 2.87 -1.28
N GLU A 150 4.88 2.57 -0.70
CA GLU A 150 6.14 3.28 -0.91
C GLU A 150 6.08 4.76 -0.53
N HIS A 151 5.92 5.04 0.76
CA HIS A 151 6.12 6.36 1.38
C HIS A 151 4.98 7.38 1.12
N ALA A 152 3.81 6.92 0.66
CA ALA A 152 2.62 7.75 0.48
C ALA A 152 1.58 7.57 1.61
N GLU A 153 1.88 6.76 2.63
CA GLU A 153 0.95 6.28 3.65
C GLU A 153 0.32 7.44 4.42
N MET A 154 1.14 8.36 4.94
CA MET A 154 0.64 9.53 5.69
C MET A 154 -0.29 10.40 4.86
N GLY A 155 0.07 10.67 3.60
CA GLY A 155 -0.77 11.45 2.70
C GLY A 155 -2.10 10.76 2.40
N ILE A 156 -2.12 9.42 2.30
CA ILE A 156 -3.36 8.65 2.13
C ILE A 156 -4.20 8.69 3.40
N LEU A 157 -3.59 8.51 4.58
CA LEU A 157 -4.28 8.56 5.88
C LEU A 157 -4.97 9.91 6.12
N ASP A 158 -4.37 11.01 5.66
CA ASP A 158 -4.94 12.36 5.72
C ASP A 158 -6.22 12.52 4.88
N THR A 159 -6.38 11.72 3.81
CA THR A 159 -7.59 11.77 2.97
C THR A 159 -8.77 11.00 3.53
N ILE A 160 -8.57 10.17 4.55
CA ILE A 160 -9.61 9.30 5.09
C ILE A 160 -10.62 10.16 5.87
N PRO A 161 -11.92 10.15 5.49
CA PRO A 161 -12.97 10.73 6.32
C PRO A 161 -13.24 9.79 7.49
N TRP A 162 -12.47 9.91 8.57
CA TRP A 162 -12.49 9.00 9.74
C TRP A 162 -13.83 8.92 10.49
N ASP A 163 -14.78 9.81 10.19
CA ASP A 163 -16.17 9.77 10.63
C ASP A 163 -17.07 8.86 9.76
N LYS A 164 -16.67 8.58 8.51
CA LYS A 164 -17.43 7.80 7.52
C LYS A 164 -16.80 6.45 7.19
N LEU A 165 -15.49 6.32 7.37
CA LEU A 165 -14.73 5.10 7.12
C LEU A 165 -13.95 4.73 8.37
N SER A 166 -14.01 3.45 8.72
CA SER A 166 -13.33 2.91 9.90
C SER A 166 -12.68 1.57 9.60
N PHE A 167 -11.66 1.26 10.40
CA PHE A 167 -10.90 0.02 10.33
C PHE A 167 -10.83 -0.63 11.71
N THR A 168 -10.81 -1.96 11.81
CA THR A 168 -10.58 -2.62 13.11
C THR A 168 -9.08 -2.73 13.39
N VAL A 169 -8.32 -3.29 12.46
CA VAL A 169 -6.87 -3.44 12.51
C VAL A 169 -6.24 -2.76 11.30
N LEU A 170 -5.13 -2.06 11.50
CA LEU A 170 -4.29 -1.50 10.43
C LEU A 170 -2.85 -1.97 10.61
N ALA A 171 -2.24 -2.45 9.54
CA ALA A 171 -0.80 -2.59 9.37
C ALA A 171 -0.35 -1.50 8.40
N ILE A 172 0.55 -0.63 8.84
CA ILE A 172 0.98 0.54 8.07
C ILE A 172 2.51 0.60 8.07
N GLU A 173 3.12 0.59 6.88
CA GLU A 173 4.55 0.81 6.74
C GLU A 173 4.89 2.28 7.02
N SER A 174 5.94 2.56 7.80
CA SER A 174 6.46 3.92 7.93
C SER A 174 7.92 3.96 8.38
N THR A 175 8.67 4.88 7.77
CA THR A 175 10.03 5.25 8.21
C THR A 175 10.01 6.36 9.26
N ALA A 176 8.85 6.94 9.55
CA ALA A 176 8.61 7.99 10.55
C ALA A 176 7.57 7.51 11.59
N PRO A 177 7.92 6.55 12.45
CA PRO A 177 6.99 5.88 13.35
C PRO A 177 6.32 6.81 14.37
N ASP A 178 7.07 7.79 14.91
CA ASP A 178 6.53 8.71 15.92
C ASP A 178 5.39 9.57 15.38
N GLU A 179 5.52 10.07 14.14
CA GLU A 179 4.49 10.85 13.47
C GLU A 179 3.24 10.00 13.19
N LEU A 180 3.45 8.80 12.65
CA LEU A 180 2.37 7.86 12.37
C LEU A 180 1.62 7.47 13.65
N ILE A 181 2.34 7.12 14.72
CA ILE A 181 1.73 6.73 15.99
C ILE A 181 0.94 7.89 16.59
N ALA A 182 1.48 9.11 16.57
CA ALA A 182 0.78 10.30 17.07
C ALA A 182 -0.52 10.55 16.27
N PHE A 183 -0.45 10.45 14.94
CA PHE A 183 -1.61 10.61 14.07
C PHE A 183 -2.68 9.55 14.37
N MET A 184 -2.32 8.27 14.39
CA MET A 184 -3.25 7.16 14.62
C MET A 184 -3.87 7.19 16.02
N THR A 185 -3.11 7.60 17.03
CA THR A 185 -3.60 7.82 18.39
C THR A 185 -4.71 8.88 18.41
N LYS A 186 -4.53 9.98 17.67
CA LYS A 186 -5.56 11.04 17.52
C LYS A 186 -6.83 10.51 16.86
N GLN A 187 -6.73 9.55 15.94
CA GLN A 187 -7.88 8.88 15.32
C GLN A 187 -8.51 7.79 16.21
N GLY A 188 -7.97 7.59 17.41
CA GLY A 188 -8.47 6.67 18.44
C GLY A 188 -7.93 5.25 18.32
N TYR A 189 -6.84 5.02 17.60
CA TYR A 189 -6.22 3.70 17.47
C TYR A 189 -5.04 3.54 18.45
N ALA A 190 -4.94 2.38 19.08
CA ALA A 190 -3.80 2.02 19.90
C ALA A 190 -2.73 1.34 19.04
N HIS A 191 -1.48 1.76 19.18
CA HIS A 191 -0.33 1.07 18.62
C HIS A 191 0.02 -0.15 19.49
N ILE A 192 0.09 -1.35 18.89
CA ILE A 192 0.25 -2.61 19.65
C ILE A 192 1.50 -3.41 19.30
N ALA A 193 2.07 -3.22 18.10
CA ALA A 193 3.25 -3.95 17.66
C ALA A 193 3.96 -3.19 16.53
N SER A 194 5.25 -3.49 16.35
CA SER A 194 6.01 -3.07 15.17
C SER A 194 6.93 -4.20 14.73
N GLU A 195 7.05 -4.41 13.42
CA GLU A 195 7.91 -5.45 12.84
C GLU A 195 8.51 -4.91 11.54
N GLU A 196 9.84 -4.82 11.44
CA GLU A 196 10.56 -4.51 10.20
C GLU A 196 10.07 -3.29 9.38
N GLY A 197 9.48 -2.28 10.03
CA GLY A 197 8.96 -1.06 9.38
C GLY A 197 7.43 -0.97 9.35
N ASP A 198 6.74 -2.09 9.59
CA ASP A 198 5.29 -2.16 9.74
C ASP A 198 4.87 -1.83 11.18
N HIS A 199 3.82 -1.03 11.31
CA HIS A 199 3.22 -0.64 12.58
C HIS A 199 1.76 -1.10 12.66
N ILE A 200 1.44 -1.83 13.73
CA ILE A 200 0.11 -2.40 13.94
C ILE A 200 -0.71 -1.52 14.89
N PHE A 201 -1.89 -1.13 14.40
CA PHE A 201 -2.86 -0.30 15.10
C PHE A 201 -4.20 -1.01 15.25
N VAL A 202 -4.82 -0.89 16.41
CA VAL A 202 -6.12 -1.54 16.70
C VAL A 202 -7.10 -0.56 17.33
N ASN A 203 -8.37 -0.68 16.97
CA ASN A 203 -9.48 -0.04 17.66
C ASN A 203 -10.68 -1.00 17.80
N ASP A 204 -10.77 -1.64 18.96
CA ASP A 204 -11.84 -2.62 19.26
C ASP A 204 -13.25 -2.02 19.30
N ARG A 205 -13.36 -0.68 19.45
CA ARG A 205 -14.65 0.04 19.42
C ARG A 205 -15.12 0.34 18.00
N LYS A 206 -14.19 0.39 17.04
CA LYS A 206 -14.47 0.55 15.62
C LYS A 206 -14.54 -0.83 14.96
N THR A 207 -15.39 -1.70 15.49
CA THR A 207 -15.74 -2.98 14.85
C THR A 207 -17.06 -2.83 14.12
N ARG A 208 -17.27 -3.60 13.05
CA ARG A 208 -18.55 -3.60 12.31
C ARG A 208 -19.72 -3.88 13.26
N LYS A 209 -20.56 -2.86 13.50
CA LYS A 209 -21.82 -3.01 14.25
C LYS A 209 -22.71 -4.00 13.50
N VAL A 210 -23.15 -5.04 14.23
CA VAL A 210 -24.06 -6.09 13.74
C VAL A 210 -25.46 -5.52 13.57
#